data_AF-A0A091TSP0-F1
#
_entry.id   AF-A0A091TSP0-F1
#
_cell.length_a   1.000
_cell.length_b   1.000
_cell.length_c   1.000
_cell.angle_alpha   90.00
_cell.angle_beta   90.00
_cell.angle_gamma   90.00
#
_symmetry.space_group_name_H-M   'P 1'
#
loop_
_entity.id
_entity.type
_entity.pdbx_description
1 polymer ?
#
loop_
_entity_poly.entity_id
_entity_poly.type
_entity_poly.pdbx_seq_one_letter_code
_entity_poly.pdbx_strand_id
1 'polypeptide(L)'
;RDMGKARSTVRTINFRKASFQLFKELVRRTQWETVLRDRGTEQSWQIFKDTFHRAQDLSVPKCKKSGKEGKRPAGLRRDLLVKLKSKRELHRQWKQGQVSWGEYREAAQLCRDGVRKAKAQLELNLARDVKNNEKGFYRYVYQKRKVKESIPLLMNKNGDLVSTDEEKAEVLSNFFASFFNGNLSPHPSGVNGPQGGDQGRKAPPTVREDQV
;
A
#
# COMPACT_ATOMS: atom_id res chain seq x y z
N ARG A 1 23.54 -15.66 -0.18
CA ARG A 1 22.22 -15.79 0.50
C ARG A 1 21.30 -14.75 -0.13
N ASP A 2 20.28 -15.21 -0.83
CA ASP A 2 19.38 -14.39 -1.64
C ASP A 2 18.27 -13.82 -0.75
N MET A 3 18.37 -12.55 -0.36
CA MET A 3 17.31 -11.83 0.36
C MET A 3 16.29 -11.35 -0.68
N GLY A 4 15.51 -12.28 -1.21
CA GLY A 4 14.38 -11.99 -2.07
C GLY A 4 13.44 -11.02 -1.37
N LYS A 5 13.28 -9.81 -1.93
CA LYS A 5 12.32 -8.79 -1.50
C LYS A 5 11.00 -9.45 -1.09
N ALA A 6 10.71 -9.46 0.21
CA ALA A 6 9.42 -9.90 0.74
C ALA A 6 8.33 -9.00 0.16
N ARG A 7 7.68 -9.47 -0.90
CA ARG A 7 6.48 -8.82 -1.42
C ARG A 7 5.39 -9.02 -0.37
N SER A 8 4.90 -7.93 0.21
CA SER A 8 3.73 -8.00 1.10
C SER A 8 2.58 -8.66 0.31
N THR A 9 2.27 -9.91 0.64
CA THR A 9 1.25 -10.70 -0.05
C THR A 9 -0.09 -10.33 0.55
N VAL A 10 -0.42 -9.03 0.55
CA VAL A 10 -1.73 -8.56 0.99
C VAL A 10 -2.73 -8.98 -0.09
N ARG A 11 -3.52 -10.02 0.22
CA ARG A 11 -4.64 -10.46 -0.61
C ARG A 11 -5.81 -9.51 -0.33
N THR A 12 -6.35 -8.89 -1.36
CA THR A 12 -7.50 -7.99 -1.25
C THR A 12 -8.69 -8.60 -1.98
N ILE A 13 -9.89 -8.48 -1.39
CA ILE A 13 -11.14 -8.95 -1.98
C ILE A 13 -11.43 -8.17 -3.27
N ASN A 14 -11.75 -8.86 -4.36
CA ASN A 14 -12.04 -8.24 -5.65
C ASN A 14 -13.53 -8.28 -5.98
N PHE A 15 -14.26 -7.25 -5.53
CA PHE A 15 -15.70 -7.13 -5.75
C PHE A 15 -16.10 -7.02 -7.23
N ARG A 16 -15.21 -6.58 -8.13
CA ARG A 16 -15.51 -6.51 -9.57
C ARG A 16 -15.71 -7.88 -10.21
N LYS A 17 -15.15 -8.93 -9.59
CA LYS A 17 -15.27 -10.32 -10.05
C LYS A 17 -16.16 -11.16 -9.13
N ALA A 18 -16.92 -10.52 -8.24
CA ALA A 18 -17.81 -11.23 -7.32
C ALA A 18 -18.98 -11.86 -8.07
N SER A 19 -19.33 -13.10 -7.71
CA SER A 19 -20.60 -13.71 -8.11
C SER A 19 -21.67 -13.40 -7.06
N PHE A 20 -22.41 -12.31 -7.27
CA PHE A 20 -23.48 -11.91 -6.36
C PHE A 20 -24.66 -12.90 -6.35
N GLN A 21 -24.88 -13.64 -7.43
CA GLN A 21 -25.90 -14.70 -7.47
C GLN A 21 -25.53 -15.82 -6.51
N LEU A 22 -24.29 -16.32 -6.57
CA LEU A 22 -23.78 -17.34 -5.66
C LEU A 22 -23.80 -16.87 -4.21
N PHE A 23 -23.42 -15.61 -3.96
CA PHE A 23 -23.47 -15.03 -2.62
C PHE A 23 -24.90 -15.06 -2.03
N LYS A 24 -25.88 -14.56 -2.78
CA LYS A 24 -27.29 -14.58 -2.35
C LYS A 24 -27.80 -15.99 -2.13
N GLU A 25 -27.44 -16.93 -2.99
CA GLU A 25 -27.84 -18.32 -2.86
C GLU A 25 -27.29 -18.96 -1.57
N LEU A 26 -26.00 -18.78 -1.27
CA LEU A 26 -25.38 -19.30 -0.05
C LEU A 26 -26.02 -18.76 1.23
N VAL A 27 -26.34 -17.46 1.25
CA VAL A 27 -27.02 -16.83 2.38
C VAL A 27 -28.46 -17.33 2.53
N ARG A 28 -29.20 -17.51 1.41
CA ARG A 28 -30.59 -17.99 1.44
C ARG A 28 -30.72 -19.46 1.80
N ARG A 29 -29.74 -20.29 1.45
CA ARG A 29 -29.71 -21.73 1.80
C ARG A 29 -29.52 -21.96 3.31
N THR A 30 -29.09 -20.96 4.06
CA THR A 30 -28.91 -21.08 5.50
C THR A 30 -30.27 -21.12 6.19
N GLN A 31 -30.54 -22.15 6.99
CA GLN A 31 -31.78 -22.29 7.77
C GLN A 31 -31.74 -21.39 9.02
N TRP A 32 -31.91 -20.08 8.83
CA TRP A 32 -31.75 -19.06 9.88
C TRP A 32 -32.64 -19.32 11.10
N GLU A 33 -33.88 -19.76 10.90
CA GLU A 33 -34.80 -20.03 12.01
C GLU A 33 -34.29 -21.14 12.92
N THR A 34 -33.73 -22.20 12.37
CA THR A 34 -33.17 -23.32 13.16
C THR A 34 -31.85 -22.93 13.82
N VAL A 35 -31.00 -22.23 13.07
CA VAL A 35 -29.63 -21.90 13.50
C VAL A 35 -29.62 -20.83 14.60
N LEU A 36 -30.62 -19.94 14.60
CA LEU A 36 -30.76 -18.86 15.58
C LEU A 36 -31.74 -19.20 16.71
N ARG A 37 -32.45 -20.34 16.63
CA ARG A 37 -33.35 -20.79 17.70
C ARG A 37 -32.56 -21.02 18.99
N ASP A 38 -33.12 -20.56 20.11
CA ASP A 38 -32.57 -20.73 21.46
C ASP A 38 -31.16 -20.12 21.67
N ARG A 39 -30.76 -19.17 20.81
CA ARG A 39 -29.48 -18.46 20.89
C ARG A 39 -29.67 -17.05 21.44
N GLY A 40 -28.79 -16.64 22.35
CA GLY A 40 -28.72 -15.24 22.79
C GLY A 40 -28.27 -14.30 21.66
N THR A 41 -28.59 -13.01 21.79
CA THR A 41 -28.33 -11.99 20.77
C THR A 41 -26.89 -11.98 20.25
N GLU A 42 -25.90 -12.07 21.14
CA GLU A 42 -24.49 -12.05 20.76
C GLU A 42 -24.08 -13.30 19.96
N GLN A 43 -24.58 -14.47 20.37
CA GLN A 43 -24.31 -15.73 19.67
C GLN A 43 -24.97 -15.74 18.29
N SER A 44 -26.21 -15.28 18.20
CA SER A 44 -26.93 -15.12 16.95
C SER A 44 -26.19 -14.18 15.98
N TRP A 45 -25.66 -13.08 16.49
CA TRP A 45 -24.85 -12.15 15.70
C TRP A 45 -23.53 -12.75 15.22
N GLN A 46 -22.85 -13.52 16.07
CA GLN A 46 -21.61 -14.19 15.67
C GLN A 46 -21.86 -15.23 14.56
N ILE A 47 -22.93 -16.02 14.68
CA ILE A 47 -23.29 -17.01 13.66
C ILE A 47 -23.62 -16.35 12.33
N PHE A 48 -24.33 -15.22 12.36
CA PHE A 48 -24.60 -14.42 11.17
C PHE A 48 -23.29 -13.94 10.52
N LYS A 49 -22.41 -13.29 11.28
CA LYS A 49 -21.12 -12.79 10.78
C LYS A 49 -20.30 -13.91 10.15
N ASP A 50 -20.20 -15.05 10.81
CA ASP A 50 -19.38 -16.16 10.33
C ASP A 50 -19.93 -16.73 9.02
N THR A 51 -21.26 -16.87 8.93
CA THR A 51 -21.92 -17.37 7.73
C THR A 51 -21.82 -16.39 6.56
N PHE A 52 -21.93 -15.10 6.85
CA PHE A 52 -21.74 -14.04 5.87
C PHE A 52 -20.29 -14.03 5.33
N HIS A 53 -19.28 -14.09 6.20
CA HIS A 53 -17.89 -14.13 5.79
C HIS A 53 -17.56 -15.41 5.00
N ARG A 54 -18.13 -16.56 5.38
CA ARG A 54 -18.03 -17.80 4.59
C ARG A 54 -18.61 -17.64 3.19
N ALA A 55 -19.81 -17.06 3.07
CA ALA A 55 -20.42 -16.78 1.77
C ALA A 55 -19.59 -15.79 0.95
N GLN A 56 -19.02 -14.77 1.57
CA GLN A 56 -18.14 -13.79 0.94
C GLN A 56 -16.85 -14.44 0.40
N ASP A 57 -16.24 -15.33 1.18
CA ASP A 57 -15.01 -16.03 0.80
C ASP A 57 -15.21 -16.98 -0.39
N LEU A 58 -16.39 -17.60 -0.50
CA LEU A 58 -16.75 -18.50 -1.60
C LEU A 58 -17.17 -17.74 -2.87
N SER A 59 -17.75 -16.56 -2.73
CA SER A 59 -18.34 -15.81 -3.85
C SER A 59 -17.45 -14.69 -4.39
N VAL A 60 -16.51 -14.19 -3.60
CA VAL A 60 -15.65 -13.07 -3.99
C VAL A 60 -14.19 -13.49 -4.05
N PRO A 61 -13.59 -13.56 -5.26
CA PRO A 61 -12.22 -13.99 -5.39
C PRO A 61 -11.26 -12.98 -4.75
N LYS A 62 -10.28 -13.50 -4.00
CA LYS A 62 -9.18 -12.70 -3.42
C LYS A 62 -8.09 -12.52 -4.48
N CYS A 63 -7.76 -11.27 -4.80
CA CYS A 63 -6.70 -10.95 -5.75
C CYS A 63 -5.44 -10.52 -5.00
N LYS A 64 -4.27 -10.90 -5.52
CA LYS A 64 -3.02 -10.27 -5.10
C LYS A 64 -3.06 -8.82 -5.59
N LYS A 65 -2.81 -7.85 -4.72
CA LYS A 65 -2.44 -6.51 -5.20
C LYS A 65 -1.15 -6.70 -5.99
N SER A 66 -1.24 -6.70 -7.32
CA SER A 66 -0.06 -6.58 -8.16
C SER A 66 0.54 -5.21 -7.82
N GLY A 67 1.60 -5.19 -7.01
CA GLY A 67 2.34 -3.96 -6.73
C GLY A 67 2.63 -3.31 -8.07
N LYS A 68 2.14 -2.07 -8.25
CA LYS A 68 2.13 -1.29 -9.50
C LYS A 68 3.14 -1.86 -10.46
N GLU A 69 2.69 -2.75 -11.34
CA GLU A 69 3.56 -3.38 -12.32
C GLU A 69 4.20 -2.23 -13.07
N GLY A 70 5.50 -2.02 -12.85
CA GLY A 70 6.16 -0.75 -13.15
C GLY A 70 5.77 -0.35 -14.57
N LYS A 71 5.09 0.80 -14.70
CA LYS A 71 4.42 1.25 -15.93
C LYS A 71 5.22 0.77 -17.13
N ARG A 72 4.73 -0.27 -17.78
CA ARG A 72 5.36 -0.81 -18.99
C ARG A 72 5.51 0.40 -19.92
N PRO A 73 6.73 0.72 -20.39
CA PRO A 73 6.87 1.79 -21.36
C PRO A 73 5.97 1.44 -22.55
N ALA A 74 4.90 2.21 -22.71
CA ALA A 74 3.95 2.06 -23.80
C ALA A 74 4.71 2.43 -25.08
N GLY A 75 5.26 1.42 -25.76
CA GLY A 75 6.12 1.63 -26.93
C GLY A 75 7.23 0.60 -27.12
N LEU A 76 7.52 -0.27 -26.14
CA LEU A 76 8.49 -1.34 -26.37
C LEU A 76 7.89 -2.41 -27.29
N ARG A 77 8.38 -2.45 -28.54
CA ARG A 77 8.06 -3.51 -29.52
C ARG A 77 8.39 -4.90 -28.95
N ARG A 78 7.69 -5.94 -29.45
CA ARG A 78 7.81 -7.33 -28.96
C ARG A 78 9.24 -7.87 -29.09
N ASP A 79 9.95 -7.54 -30.16
CA ASP A 79 11.35 -7.90 -30.41
C ASP A 79 12.30 -7.36 -29.33
N LEU A 80 12.11 -6.12 -28.88
CA LEU A 80 12.95 -5.52 -27.84
C LEU A 80 12.73 -6.18 -26.47
N LEU A 81 11.51 -6.63 -26.21
CA LEU A 81 11.20 -7.39 -24.99
C LEU A 81 11.86 -8.77 -24.98
N VAL A 82 11.91 -9.44 -26.14
CA VAL A 82 12.66 -10.70 -26.30
C VAL A 82 14.13 -10.46 -26.00
N LYS A 83 14.75 -9.44 -26.61
CA LYS A 83 16.15 -9.07 -26.36
C LYS A 83 16.43 -8.79 -24.88
N LEU A 84 15.56 -8.03 -24.21
CA LEU A 84 15.66 -7.74 -22.78
C LEU A 84 15.60 -8.99 -21.90
N LYS A 85 14.77 -9.98 -22.27
CA LYS A 85 14.72 -11.29 -21.59
C LYS A 85 16.00 -12.08 -21.84
N SER A 86 16.45 -12.18 -23.09
CA SER A 86 17.69 -12.88 -23.45
C SER A 86 18.91 -12.30 -22.72
N LYS A 87 19.02 -10.97 -22.64
CA LYS A 87 20.09 -10.31 -21.86
C LYS A 87 20.04 -10.67 -20.37
N ARG A 88 18.84 -10.77 -19.78
CA ARG A 88 18.68 -11.13 -18.37
C ARG A 88 19.10 -12.58 -18.13
N GLU A 89 18.77 -13.46 -19.06
CA GLU A 89 19.17 -14.87 -18.99
C GLU A 89 20.68 -15.02 -19.16
N LEU A 90 21.27 -14.37 -20.16
CA LEU A 90 22.73 -14.36 -20.35
C LEU A 90 23.48 -13.78 -19.15
N HIS A 91 22.93 -12.76 -18.48
CA HIS A 91 23.51 -12.26 -17.23
C HIS A 91 23.50 -13.33 -16.13
N ARG A 92 22.43 -14.12 -16.02
CA ARG A 92 22.34 -15.22 -15.05
C ARG A 92 23.36 -16.31 -15.37
N GLN A 93 23.44 -16.71 -16.64
CA GLN A 93 24.36 -17.73 -17.12
C GLN A 93 25.84 -17.29 -16.99
N TRP A 94 26.14 -16.03 -17.30
CA TRP A 94 27.46 -15.44 -17.08
C TRP A 94 27.85 -15.44 -15.60
N LYS A 95 26.92 -15.07 -14.70
CA LYS A 95 27.16 -15.15 -13.24
C LYS A 95 27.39 -16.57 -12.75
N GLN A 96 26.93 -17.58 -13.50
CA GLN A 96 27.10 -19.01 -13.22
C GLN A 96 28.30 -19.62 -13.96
N GLY A 97 29.06 -18.83 -14.74
CA GLY A 97 30.22 -19.30 -15.51
C GLY A 97 29.87 -20.10 -16.76
N GLN A 98 28.59 -20.16 -17.16
CA GLN A 98 28.12 -20.95 -18.31
C GLN A 98 28.28 -20.24 -19.65
N VAL A 99 28.46 -18.92 -19.63
CA VAL A 99 28.49 -18.06 -20.81
C VAL A 99 29.66 -17.10 -20.69
N SER A 100 30.33 -16.83 -21.82
CA SER A 100 31.47 -15.93 -21.85
C SER A 100 31.04 -14.47 -21.57
N TRP A 101 31.97 -13.67 -21.04
CA TRP A 101 31.72 -12.24 -20.88
C TRP A 101 31.39 -11.55 -22.22
N GLY A 102 31.99 -12.00 -23.33
CA GLY A 102 31.77 -11.46 -24.67
C GLY A 102 30.31 -11.57 -25.12
N GLU A 103 29.73 -12.76 -25.02
CA GLU A 103 28.34 -13.02 -25.42
C GLU A 103 27.32 -12.20 -24.60
N TYR A 104 27.53 -12.10 -23.28
CA TYR A 104 26.71 -11.23 -22.45
C TYR A 104 26.87 -9.75 -22.83
N ARG A 105 28.11 -9.29 -23.05
CA ARG A 105 28.41 -7.90 -23.42
C ARG A 105 27.74 -7.52 -24.74
N GLU A 106 27.80 -8.39 -25.75
CA GLU A 106 27.14 -8.20 -27.04
C GLU A 106 25.62 -8.11 -26.89
N ALA A 107 25.00 -9.05 -26.17
CA ALA A 107 23.56 -9.02 -25.93
C ALA A 107 23.13 -7.77 -25.14
N ALA A 108 23.94 -7.33 -24.18
CA ALA A 108 23.72 -6.10 -23.43
C ALA A 108 23.78 -4.86 -24.32
N GLN A 109 24.75 -4.81 -25.24
CA GLN A 109 24.90 -3.71 -26.18
C GLN A 109 23.73 -3.66 -27.17
N LEU A 110 23.37 -4.79 -27.77
CA LEU A 110 22.21 -4.89 -28.67
C LEU A 110 20.90 -4.46 -27.98
N CYS A 111 20.73 -4.78 -26.69
CA CYS A 111 19.60 -4.31 -25.92
C CYS A 111 19.62 -2.79 -25.73
N ARG A 112 20.77 -2.22 -25.34
CA ARG A 112 20.92 -0.77 -25.15
C ARG A 112 20.59 -0.02 -26.43
N ASP A 113 21.12 -0.46 -27.56
CA ASP A 113 20.91 0.18 -28.85
C ASP A 113 19.48 0.01 -29.34
N GLY A 114 18.85 -1.16 -29.10
CA GLY A 114 17.44 -1.37 -29.34
C GLY A 114 16.54 -0.41 -28.55
N VAL A 115 16.84 -0.20 -27.26
CA VAL A 115 16.11 0.76 -26.40
C VAL A 115 16.30 2.19 -26.90
N ARG A 116 17.52 2.58 -27.26
CA ARG A 116 17.81 3.92 -27.80
C ARG A 116 17.04 4.17 -29.10
N LYS A 117 17.07 3.23 -30.04
CA LYS A 117 16.33 3.31 -31.32
C LYS A 117 14.82 3.41 -31.09
N ALA A 118 14.26 2.56 -30.23
CA ALA A 118 12.82 2.60 -29.93
C ALA A 118 12.40 3.94 -29.30
N LYS A 119 13.23 4.50 -28.41
CA LYS A 119 13.00 5.82 -27.82
C LYS A 119 13.04 6.93 -28.88
N ALA A 120 14.07 6.94 -29.72
CA ALA A 120 14.18 7.93 -30.81
C ALA A 120 13.00 7.85 -31.78
N GLN A 121 12.56 6.64 -32.12
CA GLN A 121 11.39 6.43 -32.98
C GLN A 121 10.10 6.97 -32.34
N LEU A 122 9.90 6.74 -31.03
CA LEU A 122 8.77 7.29 -30.30
C LEU A 122 8.78 8.83 -30.32
N GLU A 123 9.93 9.44 -30.04
CA GLU A 123 10.11 10.90 -30.03
C GLU A 123 9.86 11.49 -31.42
N LEU A 124 10.37 10.85 -32.47
CA LEU A 124 10.13 11.25 -33.86
C LEU A 124 8.65 11.12 -34.26
N ASN A 125 7.98 10.04 -33.86
CA ASN A 125 6.54 9.88 -34.10
C ASN A 125 5.73 10.96 -33.39
N LEU A 126 6.07 11.29 -32.14
CA LEU A 126 5.42 12.38 -31.38
C LEU A 126 5.65 13.75 -32.02
N ALA A 127 6.86 14.02 -32.54
CA ALA A 127 7.17 15.27 -33.21
C ALA A 127 6.42 15.41 -34.55
N ARG A 128 6.32 14.32 -35.32
CA ARG A 128 5.55 14.30 -36.59
C ARG A 128 4.05 14.46 -36.37
N ASP A 129 3.52 13.87 -35.30
CA ASP A 129 2.09 13.84 -35.01
C ASP A 129 1.62 15.01 -34.14
N VAL A 130 2.46 16.05 -33.94
CA VAL A 130 2.11 17.22 -33.10
C VAL A 130 0.81 17.88 -33.55
N LYS A 131 0.58 17.96 -34.86
CA LYS A 131 -0.60 18.61 -35.42
C LYS A 131 -1.91 17.87 -35.12
N ASN A 132 -1.88 16.55 -35.02
CA ASN A 132 -3.07 15.74 -34.73
C ASN A 132 -3.17 15.36 -33.25
N ASN A 133 -2.05 15.36 -32.52
CA ASN A 133 -1.94 14.86 -31.15
C ASN A 133 -1.02 15.74 -30.29
N GLU A 134 -1.31 17.04 -30.27
CA GLU A 134 -0.58 18.03 -29.49
C GLU A 134 -0.54 17.67 -28.00
N LYS A 135 -1.67 17.18 -27.45
CA LYS A 135 -1.76 16.70 -26.06
C LYS A 135 -0.78 15.56 -25.76
N GLY A 136 -0.55 14.65 -26.71
CA GLY A 136 0.39 13.55 -26.57
C GLY A 136 1.84 14.03 -26.44
N PHE A 137 2.22 15.00 -27.26
CA PHE A 137 3.54 15.62 -27.24
C PHE A 137 3.81 16.36 -25.92
N TYR A 138 2.94 17.29 -25.53
CA TYR A 138 3.12 18.03 -24.27
C TYR A 138 3.06 17.11 -23.04
N ARG A 139 2.26 16.04 -23.07
CA ARG A 139 2.27 15.02 -22.01
C ARG A 139 3.62 14.32 -21.90
N TYR A 140 4.25 13.97 -23.02
CA TYR A 140 5.60 13.37 -23.02
C TYR A 140 6.64 14.35 -22.48
N VAL A 141 6.63 15.60 -22.94
CA VAL A 141 7.53 16.66 -22.45
C VAL A 141 7.34 16.88 -20.96
N TYR A 142 6.10 16.99 -20.48
CA TYR A 142 5.79 17.14 -19.07
C TYR A 142 6.27 15.94 -18.24
N GLN A 143 6.10 14.71 -18.72
CA GLN A 143 6.63 13.50 -18.07
C GLN A 143 8.15 13.47 -17.99
N LYS A 144 8.86 14.04 -18.98
CA LYS A 144 10.32 14.16 -18.98
C LYS A 144 10.82 15.29 -18.09
N ARG A 145 10.07 16.39 -18.01
CA ARG A 145 10.34 17.53 -17.12
C ARG A 145 10.05 17.24 -15.66
N LYS A 146 9.26 16.21 -15.35
CA LYS A 146 9.17 15.71 -13.98
C LYS A 146 10.55 15.24 -13.53
N VAL A 147 11.28 16.14 -12.87
CA VAL A 147 12.27 15.75 -11.87
C VAL A 147 11.53 14.77 -10.97
N LYS A 148 12.09 13.57 -10.82
CA LYS A 148 11.61 12.64 -9.80
C LYS A 148 11.73 13.42 -8.51
N GLU A 149 10.61 13.88 -7.94
CA GLU A 149 10.60 14.59 -6.66
C GLU A 149 11.34 13.70 -5.67
N SER A 150 12.63 13.96 -5.49
CA SER A 150 13.35 13.52 -4.33
C SER A 150 12.81 14.36 -3.20
N ILE A 151 12.73 13.77 -2.01
CA ILE A 151 12.44 14.54 -0.80
C ILE A 151 13.39 15.75 -0.84
N PRO A 152 12.85 16.99 -0.82
CA PRO A 152 13.65 18.20 -0.74
C PRO A 152 14.69 18.08 0.37
N LEU A 153 15.80 18.83 0.31
CA LEU A 153 16.75 18.81 1.42
C LEU A 153 15.98 19.14 2.72
N LEU A 154 15.99 18.20 3.65
CA LEU A 154 15.39 18.37 4.96
C LEU A 154 16.41 19.03 5.88
N MET A 155 15.97 19.88 6.81
CA MET A 155 16.83 20.34 7.88
C MET A 155 16.76 19.38 9.06
N ASN A 156 17.92 19.02 9.61
CA ASN A 156 17.98 18.25 10.85
C ASN A 156 17.67 19.15 12.07
N LYS A 157 17.63 18.57 13.26
CA LYS A 157 17.42 19.31 14.53
C LYS A 157 18.53 20.32 14.83
N ASN A 158 19.70 20.15 14.22
CA ASN A 158 20.89 20.97 14.42
C ASN A 158 20.95 22.15 13.44
N GLY A 159 20.01 22.24 12.48
CA GLY A 159 19.96 23.29 11.45
C GLY A 159 20.72 22.98 10.16
N ASP A 160 21.35 21.80 10.04
CA ASP A 160 22.10 21.41 8.84
C ASP A 160 21.18 20.83 7.76
N LEU A 161 21.52 21.10 6.50
CA LEU A 161 20.84 20.52 5.33
C LEU A 161 21.26 19.07 5.11
N VAL A 162 20.27 18.20 5.07
CA VAL A 162 20.45 16.76 4.91
C VAL A 162 20.54 16.37 3.44
N SER A 163 21.64 15.71 3.09
CA SER A 163 21.96 15.34 1.70
C SER A 163 21.72 13.86 1.39
N THR A 164 21.88 12.97 2.38
CA THR A 164 21.72 11.51 2.19
C THR A 164 20.29 11.04 2.47
N ASP A 165 19.90 9.91 1.88
CA ASP A 165 18.54 9.36 2.05
C ASP A 165 18.34 8.75 3.45
N GLU A 166 19.41 8.24 4.06
CA GLU A 166 19.44 7.68 5.42
C GLU A 166 19.14 8.75 6.46
N GLU A 167 19.85 9.87 6.40
CA GLU A 167 19.64 11.00 7.31
C GLU A 167 18.22 11.59 7.12
N LYS A 168 17.69 11.65 5.89
CA LYS A 168 16.30 12.11 5.64
C LYS A 168 15.28 11.17 6.30
N ALA A 169 15.52 9.86 6.23
CA ALA A 169 14.65 8.88 6.87
C ALA A 169 14.67 9.02 8.40
N GLU A 170 15.83 9.30 8.98
CA GLU A 170 15.97 9.52 10.41
C GLU A 170 15.25 10.80 10.88
N VAL A 171 15.41 11.92 10.15
CA VAL A 171 14.70 13.17 10.45
C VAL A 171 13.18 12.96 10.46
N LEU A 172 12.65 12.27 9.44
CA LEU A 172 11.23 11.96 9.36
C LEU A 172 10.79 11.01 10.49
N SER A 173 11.55 9.96 10.76
CA SER A 173 11.27 9.00 11.84
C SER A 173 11.19 9.69 13.20
N ASN A 174 12.13 10.58 13.49
CA ASN A 174 12.18 11.35 14.72
C ASN A 174 11.00 12.33 14.85
N PHE A 175 10.62 12.98 13.74
CA PHE A 175 9.44 13.84 13.69
C PHE A 175 8.17 13.04 13.99
N PHE A 176 7.97 11.89 13.33
CA PHE A 176 6.83 11.01 13.61
C PHE A 176 6.80 10.52 15.07
N ALA A 177 7.95 10.08 15.61
CA ALA A 177 8.04 9.63 16.99
C ALA A 177 7.65 10.73 18.00
N SER A 178 7.97 11.99 17.72
CA SER A 178 7.58 13.10 18.61
C SER A 178 6.06 13.31 18.73
N PHE A 179 5.26 12.98 17.70
CA PHE A 179 3.80 13.04 17.82
C PHE A 179 3.24 11.96 18.75
N PHE A 180 3.92 10.82 18.86
CA PHE A 180 3.47 9.69 19.69
C PHE A 180 4.07 9.71 21.10
N ASN A 181 5.24 10.32 21.28
CA ASN A 181 5.90 10.48 22.58
C ASN A 181 5.61 11.83 23.26
N GLY A 182 4.86 12.72 22.61
CA GLY A 182 4.37 13.96 23.19
C GLY A 182 3.23 13.71 24.16
N ASN A 183 3.58 13.59 25.45
CA ASN A 183 2.71 13.56 26.64
C ASN A 183 2.06 12.20 27.00
N LEU A 184 2.89 11.25 27.42
CA LEU A 184 2.48 10.34 28.49
C LEU A 184 2.84 11.01 29.83
N SER A 185 2.03 11.99 30.24
CA SER A 185 2.00 12.39 31.65
C SER A 185 1.47 11.18 32.43
N PRO A 186 2.21 10.64 33.42
CA PRO A 186 1.70 9.54 34.22
C PRO A 186 0.55 10.07 35.08
N HIS A 187 -0.69 9.81 34.67
CA HIS A 187 -1.81 9.87 35.59
C HIS A 187 -1.52 8.88 36.73
N PRO A 188 -1.59 9.30 38.01
CA PRO A 188 -1.42 8.36 39.10
C PRO A 188 -2.59 7.37 39.04
N SER A 189 -2.26 6.10 38.84
CA SER A 189 -3.19 4.99 38.83
C SER A 189 -3.83 4.84 40.21
N GLY A 190 -5.07 5.32 40.35
CA GLY A 190 -5.90 5.06 41.52
C GLY A 190 -6.57 3.70 41.40
N VAL A 191 -6.02 2.69 42.07
CA VAL A 191 -6.77 1.51 42.50
C VAL A 191 -6.38 1.23 43.94
N ASN A 192 -7.34 1.43 44.85
CA ASN A 192 -7.59 0.58 46.01
C ASN A 192 -8.92 1.01 46.66
N GLY A 193 -9.87 0.09 46.70
CA GLY A 193 -10.90 0.01 47.75
C GLY A 193 -10.95 -1.45 48.25
N PRO A 194 -11.83 -1.83 49.19
CA PRO A 194 -12.80 -1.06 49.98
C PRO A 194 -12.84 -1.42 51.50
N GLN A 195 -13.25 -0.49 52.37
CA GLN A 195 -13.90 -0.71 53.69
C GLN A 195 -14.24 0.69 54.24
N GLY A 196 -15.45 1.03 54.70
CA GLY A 196 -16.35 0.29 55.58
C GLY A 196 -16.39 1.02 56.92
N GLY A 197 -17.25 2.03 57.07
CA GLY A 197 -17.36 2.81 58.31
C GLY A 197 -18.39 3.94 58.20
N ASP A 198 -19.60 3.65 58.67
CA ASP A 198 -20.69 4.58 58.95
C ASP A 198 -20.40 5.38 60.23
N GLN A 199 -20.64 6.69 60.23
CA GLN A 199 -21.31 7.43 61.32
C GLN A 199 -21.42 8.95 61.02
N GLY A 200 -22.67 9.40 60.82
CA GLY A 200 -23.28 10.35 61.76
C GLY A 200 -23.17 11.87 61.54
N ARG A 201 -24.24 12.43 60.94
CA ARG A 201 -24.95 13.70 61.27
C ARG A 201 -24.23 15.06 61.08
N LYS A 202 -24.73 15.85 60.12
CA LYS A 202 -25.76 16.91 60.32
C LYS A 202 -25.99 17.70 59.01
N ALA A 203 -27.25 17.87 58.65
CA ALA A 203 -27.77 18.97 57.82
C ALA A 203 -28.87 19.68 58.64
N PRO A 204 -29.53 20.77 58.20
CA PRO A 204 -29.35 21.70 57.06
C PRO A 204 -29.48 23.18 57.59
N PRO A 205 -30.04 24.22 56.92
CA PRO A 205 -30.29 24.58 55.50
C PRO A 205 -29.67 25.97 55.15
N THR A 206 -29.74 26.54 53.94
CA THR A 206 -30.88 27.36 53.47
C THR A 206 -30.59 28.00 52.12
N VAL A 207 -31.60 27.90 51.25
CA VAL A 207 -31.86 28.62 49.99
C VAL A 207 -31.86 30.14 50.17
N ARG A 208 -31.31 30.88 49.20
CA ARG A 208 -31.87 32.16 48.76
C ARG A 208 -31.73 32.33 47.24
N GLU A 209 -32.86 32.23 46.56
CA GLU A 209 -33.17 33.07 45.40
C GLU A 209 -33.47 34.48 45.95
N ASP A 210 -32.98 35.55 45.30
CA ASP A 210 -33.87 36.47 44.57
C ASP A 210 -33.10 37.50 43.71
N GLN A 211 -33.85 38.05 42.74
CA GLN A 211 -33.52 38.91 41.59
C GLN A 211 -33.01 40.33 41.92
N VAL A 212 -32.30 40.95 40.95
CA VAL A 212 -32.78 42.03 40.05
C VAL A 212 -32.10 41.86 38.69
#